data_AF-A0A961DRF8-F1
#
_entry.id   AF-A0A961DRF8-F1
#
_cell.length_a   1.000
_cell.length_b   1.000
_cell.length_c   1.000
_cell.angle_alpha   90.00
_cell.angle_beta   90.00
_cell.angle_gamma   90.00
#
_symmetry.space_group_name_H-M   'P 1'
#
loop_
_entity.id
_entity.type
_entity.pdbx_description
1 polymer ?
#
loop_
_entity_poly.entity_id
_entity_poly.type
_entity_poly.pdbx_seq_one_letter_code
_entity_poly.pdbx_strand_id
1 'polypeptide(L)'
;SHGIAFNGLLNDGVALAEAFLEAADRANDGDLIVAATDLETFGHHHAFGEMALAKAVEVWVETDGVELISPERYLALAAQQGEPFERGELVAFTSWSCAHGVERWRSNCGCRFEEVEGQDQSWRAPLRDALDTVAEVTRRILVQEAGAEFHDVWAARNAYGRVLAAGSSDAERDRRVQEFLAAHLVPGADAGRAIGWMEAERLRLEAWSSCAWFFDSLDRIETQQVIDEAEVALEHYSELSGRPLNGLALADLVAS
;
A
#
# COMPACT_ATOMS: atom_id res chain seq x y z
N SER A 1 -5.12 -0.33 -19.84
CA SER A 1 -4.94 0.60 -18.70
C SER A 1 -4.80 2.07 -19.09
N HIS A 2 -3.71 2.56 -19.70
CA HIS A 2 -3.50 4.01 -19.89
C HIS A 2 -4.66 4.72 -20.64
N GLY A 3 -5.25 4.08 -21.67
CA GLY A 3 -6.41 4.62 -22.37
C GLY A 3 -7.66 4.80 -21.49
N ILE A 4 -7.86 3.90 -20.52
CA ILE A 4 -8.94 3.94 -19.51
C ILE A 4 -8.73 5.12 -18.56
N ALA A 5 -7.51 5.27 -18.04
CA ALA A 5 -7.20 6.24 -17.00
C ALA A 5 -6.97 7.67 -17.51
N PHE A 6 -6.50 7.87 -18.74
CA PHE A 6 -6.03 9.19 -19.22
C PHE A 6 -6.56 9.62 -20.60
N ASN A 7 -6.85 8.70 -21.52
CA ASN A 7 -7.22 9.06 -22.90
C ASN A 7 -8.73 8.99 -23.19
N GLY A 8 -9.57 9.07 -22.14
CA GLY A 8 -11.01 9.21 -22.28
C GLY A 8 -11.75 7.98 -22.82
N LEU A 9 -11.17 6.77 -22.73
CA LEU A 9 -11.85 5.53 -23.14
C LEU A 9 -13.09 5.24 -22.28
N LEU A 10 -13.18 5.82 -21.07
CA LEU A 10 -14.36 5.77 -20.21
C LEU A 10 -15.48 6.75 -20.59
N ASN A 11 -15.32 7.55 -21.64
CA ASN A 11 -16.40 8.40 -22.15
C ASN A 11 -17.48 7.59 -22.90
N ASP A 12 -17.18 6.37 -23.33
CA ASP A 12 -18.10 5.46 -24.01
C ASP A 12 -17.79 4.00 -23.67
N GLY A 13 -18.76 3.31 -23.05
CA GLY A 13 -18.62 1.91 -22.67
C GLY A 13 -18.59 0.93 -23.85
N VAL A 14 -19.14 1.31 -25.01
CA VAL A 14 -19.02 0.49 -26.23
C VAL A 14 -17.60 0.59 -26.77
N ALA A 15 -17.02 1.80 -26.84
CA ALA A 15 -15.63 1.98 -27.24
C ALA A 15 -14.65 1.29 -26.27
N LEU A 16 -14.93 1.30 -24.96
CA LEU A 16 -14.18 0.50 -23.98
C LEU A 16 -14.27 -1.00 -24.29
N ALA A 17 -15.45 -1.52 -24.63
CA ALA A 17 -15.61 -2.93 -24.97
C ALA A 17 -14.85 -3.30 -26.25
N GLU A 18 -15.04 -2.53 -27.32
CA GLU A 18 -14.38 -2.70 -28.62
C GLU A 18 -12.85 -2.74 -28.48
N ALA A 19 -12.27 -1.87 -27.65
CA ALA A 19 -10.82 -1.86 -27.41
C ALA A 19 -10.27 -3.16 -26.78
N PHE A 20 -11.09 -3.90 -26.01
CA PHE A 20 -10.73 -5.22 -25.48
C PHE A 20 -11.03 -6.34 -26.49
N LEU A 21 -12.13 -6.25 -27.24
CA LEU A 21 -12.47 -7.21 -28.30
C LEU A 21 -11.40 -7.20 -29.41
N GLU A 22 -10.96 -6.02 -29.84
CA GLU A 22 -9.81 -5.86 -30.73
C GLU A 22 -8.52 -6.50 -30.19
N ALA A 23 -8.33 -6.50 -28.86
CA ALA A 23 -7.18 -7.14 -28.24
C ALA A 23 -7.33 -8.68 -28.23
N ALA A 24 -8.56 -9.19 -28.08
CA ALA A 24 -8.88 -10.61 -28.19
C ALA A 24 -8.73 -11.14 -29.62
N ASP A 25 -9.18 -10.39 -30.63
CA ASP A 25 -8.99 -10.70 -32.06
C ASP A 25 -7.51 -10.83 -32.47
N ARG A 26 -6.59 -10.26 -31.68
CA ARG A 26 -5.13 -10.32 -31.88
C ARG A 26 -4.43 -11.34 -30.97
N ALA A 27 -5.16 -11.95 -30.05
CA ALA A 27 -4.66 -12.95 -29.11
C ALA A 27 -4.90 -14.37 -29.64
N ASN A 28 -4.31 -15.37 -28.98
CA ASN A 28 -4.58 -16.77 -29.26
C ASN A 28 -5.80 -17.25 -28.44
N ASP A 29 -6.40 -18.36 -28.86
CA ASP A 29 -7.40 -19.05 -28.04
C ASP A 29 -6.79 -19.46 -26.68
N GLY A 30 -7.48 -19.11 -25.58
CA GLY A 30 -7.00 -19.30 -24.20
C GLY A 30 -6.12 -18.17 -23.62
N ASP A 31 -5.73 -17.15 -24.39
CA ASP A 31 -4.93 -16.02 -23.86
C ASP A 31 -5.76 -15.14 -22.89
N LEU A 32 -5.17 -14.76 -21.76
CA LEU A 32 -5.79 -13.85 -20.78
C LEU A 32 -5.41 -12.39 -21.03
N ILE A 33 -6.41 -11.55 -21.31
CA ILE A 33 -6.24 -10.09 -21.43
C ILE A 33 -6.43 -9.45 -20.05
N VAL A 34 -5.42 -8.75 -19.56
CA VAL A 34 -5.46 -8.07 -18.26
C VAL A 34 -5.28 -6.57 -18.42
N ALA A 35 -6.16 -5.80 -17.78
CA ALA A 35 -5.95 -4.37 -17.52
C ALA A 35 -6.14 -4.10 -16.03
N ALA A 36 -5.15 -3.47 -15.40
CA ALA A 36 -5.24 -2.94 -14.05
C ALA A 36 -5.26 -1.40 -14.08
N THR A 37 -6.10 -0.79 -13.26
CA THR A 37 -6.22 0.67 -13.03
C THR A 37 -6.71 0.90 -11.61
N ASP A 38 -6.43 2.07 -11.04
CA ASP A 38 -6.95 2.45 -9.72
C ASP A 38 -8.49 2.52 -9.74
N LEU A 39 -9.15 2.15 -8.65
CA LEU A 39 -10.63 2.04 -8.60
C LEU A 39 -11.29 3.41 -8.74
N GLU A 40 -10.64 4.43 -8.20
CA GLU A 40 -10.99 5.85 -8.27
C GLU A 40 -11.12 6.35 -9.72
N THR A 41 -10.52 5.64 -10.68
CA THR A 41 -10.73 5.90 -12.12
C THR A 41 -12.22 5.87 -12.49
N PHE A 42 -13.02 4.99 -11.87
CA PHE A 42 -14.43 4.78 -12.18
C PHE A 42 -15.31 5.61 -11.23
N GLY A 43 -15.70 6.81 -11.67
CA GLY A 43 -16.64 7.69 -10.98
C GLY A 43 -16.01 8.86 -10.22
N HIS A 44 -14.79 8.71 -9.66
CA HIS A 44 -14.10 9.82 -8.97
C HIS A 44 -13.24 10.66 -9.92
N HIS A 45 -12.32 10.04 -10.67
CA HIS A 45 -11.51 10.73 -11.69
C HIS A 45 -12.28 10.95 -13.00
N HIS A 46 -13.09 9.97 -13.41
CA HIS A 46 -13.95 10.06 -14.59
C HIS A 46 -15.42 9.91 -14.17
N ALA A 47 -16.16 11.01 -14.20
CA ALA A 47 -17.59 11.01 -13.89
C ALA A 47 -18.35 10.05 -14.81
N PHE A 48 -19.17 9.18 -14.24
CA PHE A 48 -19.89 8.10 -14.94
C PHE A 48 -19.00 7.01 -15.58
N GLY A 49 -17.70 6.96 -15.25
CA GLY A 49 -16.81 5.91 -15.73
C GLY A 49 -17.25 4.50 -15.28
N GLU A 50 -17.93 4.40 -14.15
CA GLU A 50 -18.57 3.17 -13.67
C GLU A 50 -19.73 2.72 -14.57
N MET A 51 -20.46 3.64 -15.20
CA MET A 51 -21.49 3.32 -16.19
C MET A 51 -20.88 2.84 -17.51
N ALA A 52 -19.76 3.44 -17.94
CA ALA A 52 -19.03 2.98 -19.12
C ALA A 52 -18.49 1.55 -18.91
N LEU A 53 -17.93 1.26 -17.72
CA LEU A 53 -17.53 -0.09 -17.34
C LEU A 53 -18.72 -1.07 -17.34
N ALA A 54 -19.86 -0.68 -16.75
CA ALA A 54 -21.06 -1.53 -16.74
C ALA A 54 -21.54 -1.86 -18.17
N LYS A 55 -21.58 -0.87 -19.07
CA LYS A 55 -21.95 -1.07 -20.48
C LYS A 55 -20.93 -1.95 -21.22
N ALA A 56 -19.65 -1.86 -20.90
CA ALA A 56 -18.63 -2.74 -21.49
C ALA A 56 -18.79 -4.20 -21.03
N VAL A 57 -19.11 -4.42 -19.75
CA VAL A 57 -19.41 -5.75 -19.20
C VAL A 57 -20.63 -6.38 -19.88
N GLU A 58 -21.69 -5.62 -20.15
CA GLU A 58 -22.83 -6.12 -20.95
C GLU A 58 -22.37 -6.62 -22.32
N VAL A 59 -21.57 -5.83 -23.06
CA VAL A 59 -21.08 -6.21 -24.40
C VAL A 59 -20.20 -7.46 -24.34
N TRP A 60 -19.27 -7.57 -23.38
CA TRP A 60 -18.41 -8.75 -23.26
C TRP A 60 -19.19 -10.03 -22.92
N VAL A 61 -20.23 -9.93 -22.07
CA VAL A 61 -21.09 -11.08 -21.72
C VAL A 61 -21.98 -11.52 -22.90
N GLU A 62 -22.32 -10.61 -23.81
CA GLU A 62 -23.08 -10.89 -25.04
C GLU A 62 -22.19 -11.31 -26.24
N THR A 63 -20.86 -11.28 -26.11
CA THR A 63 -19.93 -11.60 -27.21
C THR A 63 -19.47 -13.05 -27.19
N ASP A 64 -19.86 -13.83 -28.20
CA ASP A 64 -19.38 -15.20 -28.40
C ASP A 64 -17.85 -15.26 -28.51
N GLY A 65 -17.23 -16.23 -27.82
CA GLY A 65 -15.77 -16.44 -27.83
C GLY A 65 -14.99 -15.62 -26.80
N VAL A 66 -15.65 -14.79 -25.99
CA VAL A 66 -15.03 -14.02 -24.91
C VAL A 66 -15.63 -14.44 -23.56
N GLU A 67 -14.78 -14.68 -22.55
CA GLU A 67 -15.24 -14.92 -21.18
C GLU A 67 -14.67 -13.86 -20.22
N LEU A 68 -15.56 -13.14 -19.52
CA LEU A 68 -15.17 -12.30 -18.39
C LEU A 68 -14.85 -13.20 -17.18
N ILE A 69 -13.56 -13.39 -16.90
CA ILE A 69 -13.05 -14.37 -15.94
C ILE A 69 -12.20 -13.73 -14.84
N SER A 70 -12.23 -14.28 -13.62
CA SER A 70 -11.29 -13.90 -12.55
C SER A 70 -9.94 -14.61 -12.72
N PRO A 71 -8.81 -14.00 -12.32
CA PRO A 71 -7.50 -14.65 -12.41
C PRO A 71 -7.44 -16.00 -11.69
N GLU A 72 -8.11 -16.15 -10.54
CA GLU A 72 -8.23 -17.42 -9.82
C GLU A 72 -8.90 -18.50 -10.67
N ARG A 73 -10.03 -18.19 -11.31
CA ARG A 73 -10.78 -19.15 -12.12
C ARG A 73 -10.04 -19.50 -13.41
N TYR A 74 -9.37 -18.53 -14.04
CA TYR A 74 -8.51 -18.76 -15.21
C TYR A 74 -7.39 -19.77 -14.88
N LEU A 75 -6.63 -19.53 -13.81
CA LEU A 75 -5.55 -20.42 -13.36
C LEU A 75 -6.09 -21.82 -12.99
N ALA A 76 -7.29 -21.91 -12.41
CA ALA A 76 -7.91 -23.19 -12.10
C ALA A 76 -8.34 -24.00 -13.34
N LEU A 77 -8.74 -23.33 -14.43
CA LEU A 77 -9.09 -23.99 -15.69
C LEU A 77 -7.84 -24.48 -16.44
N ALA A 78 -6.83 -23.62 -16.62
CA ALA A 78 -5.55 -23.97 -17.23
C ALA A 78 -4.90 -25.19 -16.52
N ALA A 79 -4.92 -25.21 -15.18
CA ALA A 79 -4.45 -26.34 -14.39
C ALA A 79 -5.25 -27.64 -14.58
N GLN A 80 -6.57 -27.56 -14.84
CA GLN A 80 -7.41 -28.72 -15.14
C GLN A 80 -7.20 -29.24 -16.58
N GLN A 81 -6.96 -28.33 -17.52
CA GLN A 81 -6.69 -28.64 -18.93
C GLN A 81 -5.25 -29.18 -19.14
N GLY A 82 -4.38 -29.04 -18.14
CA GLY A 82 -2.98 -29.47 -18.20
C GLY A 82 -2.11 -28.53 -19.03
N GLU A 83 -2.50 -27.26 -19.14
CA GLU A 83 -1.78 -26.26 -19.92
C GLU A 83 -0.45 -25.92 -19.23
N PRO A 84 0.67 -25.93 -19.98
CA PRO A 84 1.98 -25.66 -19.41
C PRO A 84 2.14 -24.15 -19.15
N PHE A 85 2.16 -23.74 -17.88
CA PHE A 85 2.59 -22.40 -17.53
C PHE A 85 4.07 -22.19 -17.90
N GLU A 86 4.33 -21.26 -18.83
CA GLU A 86 5.69 -20.83 -19.11
C GLU A 86 6.27 -20.04 -17.94
N ARG A 87 7.55 -20.27 -17.63
CA ARG A 87 8.23 -19.57 -16.55
C ARG A 87 8.67 -18.19 -17.02
N GLY A 88 7.91 -17.17 -16.67
CA GLY A 88 8.35 -15.77 -16.75
C GLY A 88 9.44 -15.44 -15.72
N GLU A 89 10.23 -14.41 -16.01
CA GLU A 89 11.15 -13.77 -15.06
C GLU A 89 10.64 -12.36 -14.73
N LEU A 90 10.65 -12.00 -13.45
CA LEU A 90 10.31 -10.65 -13.01
C LEU A 90 11.58 -9.80 -12.96
N VAL A 91 11.55 -8.65 -13.64
CA VAL A 91 12.60 -7.63 -13.51
C VAL A 91 12.45 -6.99 -12.12
N ALA A 92 13.47 -7.13 -11.28
CA ALA A 92 13.44 -6.57 -9.93
C ALA A 92 13.36 -5.03 -9.97
N PHE A 93 12.71 -4.44 -8.96
CA PHE A 93 12.58 -2.99 -8.78
C PHE A 93 11.92 -2.23 -9.95
N THR A 94 11.11 -2.89 -10.77
CA THR A 94 10.18 -2.21 -11.71
C THR A 94 8.89 -1.75 -11.02
N SER A 95 8.17 -0.82 -11.64
CA SER A 95 6.80 -0.44 -11.25
C SER A 95 5.92 -0.25 -12.48
N TRP A 96 4.60 -0.24 -12.28
CA TRP A 96 3.61 0.01 -13.33
C TRP A 96 3.43 1.50 -13.71
N SER A 97 3.95 2.44 -12.92
CA SER A 97 3.64 3.88 -13.00
C SER A 97 4.87 4.81 -13.01
N CYS A 98 6.06 4.25 -13.21
CA CYS A 98 7.29 4.99 -13.49
C CYS A 98 8.20 4.21 -14.46
N ALA A 99 8.64 4.86 -15.54
CA ALA A 99 9.54 4.27 -16.53
C ALA A 99 10.94 3.94 -15.95
N HIS A 100 11.28 4.52 -14.81
CA HIS A 100 12.52 4.26 -14.06
C HIS A 100 12.32 3.27 -12.91
N GLY A 101 11.30 2.40 -13.00
CA GLY A 101 11.03 1.38 -11.99
C GLY A 101 10.52 1.97 -10.68
N VAL A 102 11.14 1.62 -9.55
CA VAL A 102 10.78 2.19 -8.22
C VAL A 102 11.42 3.54 -7.93
N GLU A 103 12.20 4.12 -8.86
CA GLU A 103 12.94 5.36 -8.58
C GLU A 103 12.03 6.58 -8.32
N ARG A 104 10.75 6.55 -8.73
CA ARG A 104 9.73 7.53 -8.27
C ARG A 104 9.68 7.62 -6.74
N TRP A 105 9.79 6.50 -6.01
CA TRP A 105 9.69 6.46 -4.55
C TRP A 105 11.05 6.47 -3.84
N ARG A 106 12.13 6.82 -4.55
CA ARG A 106 13.50 6.69 -4.04
C ARG A 106 14.43 7.84 -4.39
N SER A 107 14.31 8.43 -5.58
CA SER A 107 15.29 9.41 -6.07
C SER A 107 14.67 10.46 -7.00
N ASN A 108 15.51 11.40 -7.44
CA ASN A 108 15.17 12.40 -8.44
C ASN A 108 15.16 11.79 -9.86
N CYS A 109 14.20 10.90 -10.11
CA CYS A 109 14.05 10.20 -11.38
C CYS A 109 13.48 11.08 -12.51
N GLY A 110 13.06 12.31 -12.21
CA GLY A 110 12.53 13.28 -13.17
C GLY A 110 11.11 13.00 -13.67
N CYS A 111 10.49 11.87 -13.31
CA CYS A 111 9.10 11.57 -13.65
C CYS A 111 8.14 12.44 -12.82
N ARG A 112 7.67 13.55 -13.39
CA ARG A 112 6.73 14.48 -12.75
C ARG A 112 5.30 14.33 -13.27
N PHE A 113 4.33 14.65 -12.43
CA PHE A 113 2.96 15.00 -12.82
C PHE A 113 2.81 16.52 -12.96
N GLU A 114 3.47 17.28 -12.09
CA GLU A 114 3.35 18.74 -11.98
C GLU A 114 4.73 19.43 -12.00
N GLU A 115 4.84 20.59 -12.65
CA GLU A 115 6.01 21.46 -12.53
C GLU A 115 5.83 22.38 -11.31
N VAL A 116 6.68 22.20 -10.31
CA VAL A 116 6.70 22.98 -9.08
C VAL A 116 7.92 23.91 -9.11
N GLU A 117 7.70 25.22 -9.17
CA GLU A 117 8.78 26.21 -9.28
C GLU A 117 9.73 26.13 -8.07
N GLY A 118 11.04 26.11 -8.35
CA GLY A 118 12.08 26.04 -7.32
C GLY A 118 12.23 24.66 -6.64
N GLN A 119 11.41 23.65 -6.98
CA GLN A 119 11.51 22.31 -6.42
C GLN A 119 11.91 21.25 -7.45
N ASP A 120 12.67 20.27 -6.98
CA ASP A 120 12.90 19.00 -7.65
C ASP A 120 12.68 17.83 -6.70
N GLN A 121 12.81 16.61 -7.21
CA GLN A 121 12.52 15.39 -6.45
C GLN A 121 13.73 14.93 -5.62
N SER A 122 14.73 15.78 -5.37
CA SER A 122 15.93 15.42 -4.58
C SER A 122 15.63 15.14 -3.11
N TRP A 123 14.55 15.71 -2.56
CA TRP A 123 14.06 15.47 -1.19
C TRP A 123 13.64 14.02 -0.92
N ARG A 124 13.32 13.25 -1.98
CA ARG A 124 12.80 11.88 -1.86
C ARG A 124 13.76 10.93 -1.17
N ALA A 125 15.05 11.02 -1.47
CA ALA A 125 16.08 10.17 -0.86
C ALA A 125 16.32 10.53 0.63
N PRO A 126 16.59 11.79 1.03
CA PRO A 126 16.72 12.17 2.43
C PRO A 126 15.49 11.83 3.29
N LEU A 127 14.27 12.03 2.79
CA LEU A 127 13.05 11.63 3.52
C LEU A 127 13.02 10.12 3.76
N ARG A 128 13.37 9.34 2.73
CA ARG A 128 13.41 7.88 2.82
C ARG A 128 14.50 7.38 3.77
N ASP A 129 15.69 7.98 3.73
CA ASP A 129 16.80 7.65 4.64
C ASP A 129 16.46 8.00 6.11
N ALA A 130 15.72 9.10 6.33
CA ALA A 130 15.20 9.46 7.64
C ALA A 130 14.14 8.45 8.15
N LEU A 131 13.20 8.03 7.30
CA LEU A 131 12.18 7.04 7.68
C LEU A 131 12.74 5.62 7.84
N ASP A 132 13.80 5.26 7.09
CA ASP A 132 14.57 4.02 7.30
C ASP A 132 15.29 4.08 8.66
N THR A 133 15.82 5.25 9.04
CA THR A 133 16.44 5.50 10.36
C THR A 133 15.44 5.40 11.50
N VAL A 134 14.27 6.04 11.37
CA VAL A 134 13.17 5.93 12.35
C VAL A 134 12.75 4.47 12.50
N ALA A 135 12.55 3.76 11.38
CA ALA A 135 12.20 2.34 11.38
C ALA A 135 13.28 1.43 11.98
N GLU A 136 14.56 1.79 11.90
CA GLU A 136 15.64 1.05 12.56
C GLU A 136 15.62 1.22 14.07
N VAL A 137 15.59 2.47 14.55
CA VAL A 137 15.70 2.79 15.98
C VAL A 137 14.49 2.30 16.76
N THR A 138 13.28 2.61 16.29
CA THR A 138 12.03 2.21 16.93
C THR A 138 11.88 0.68 16.99
N ARG A 139 12.26 -0.05 15.94
CA ARG A 139 12.25 -1.54 15.93
C ARG A 139 13.17 -2.12 16.99
N ARG A 140 14.36 -1.54 17.21
CA ARG A 140 15.27 -1.97 18.29
C ARG A 140 14.64 -1.72 19.66
N ILE A 141 14.03 -0.56 19.85
CA ILE A 141 13.36 -0.19 21.11
C ILE A 141 12.16 -1.11 21.39
N LEU A 142 11.33 -1.42 20.39
CA LEU A 142 10.21 -2.35 20.54
C LEU A 142 10.68 -3.72 21.03
N VAL A 143 11.73 -4.29 20.44
CA VAL A 143 12.27 -5.60 20.85
C VAL A 143 12.89 -5.55 22.25
N GLN A 144 13.57 -4.45 22.61
CA GLN A 144 14.21 -4.30 23.93
C GLN A 144 13.21 -4.05 25.06
N GLU A 145 12.23 -3.17 24.86
CA GLU A 145 11.35 -2.64 25.90
C GLU A 145 9.99 -3.34 25.96
N ALA A 146 9.39 -3.64 24.80
CA ALA A 146 8.10 -4.31 24.70
C ALA A 146 8.22 -5.84 24.57
N GLY A 147 9.39 -6.36 24.17
CA GLY A 147 9.60 -7.78 23.91
C GLY A 147 9.33 -8.70 25.11
N ALA A 148 9.39 -8.18 26.34
CA ALA A 148 9.02 -8.91 27.55
C ALA A 148 7.52 -8.80 27.94
N GLU A 149 6.75 -7.90 27.32
CA GLU A 149 5.32 -7.73 27.56
C GLU A 149 4.46 -8.69 26.72
N PHE A 150 5.00 -9.19 25.60
CA PHE A 150 4.30 -10.06 24.65
C PHE A 150 4.92 -11.46 24.59
N HIS A 151 4.10 -12.47 24.26
CA HIS A 151 4.58 -13.81 23.93
C HIS A 151 5.46 -13.80 22.66
N ASP A 152 5.08 -12.98 21.69
CA ASP A 152 5.86 -12.63 20.49
C ASP A 152 5.35 -11.25 20.02
N VAL A 153 6.22 -10.23 20.08
CA VAL A 153 5.86 -8.85 19.75
C VAL A 153 5.60 -8.64 18.24
N TRP A 154 6.19 -9.46 17.36
CA TRP A 154 5.94 -9.41 15.91
C TRP A 154 4.62 -10.06 15.54
N ALA A 155 4.31 -11.19 16.18
CA ALA A 155 2.99 -11.82 16.06
C ALA A 155 1.89 -10.89 16.61
N ALA A 156 2.15 -10.21 17.73
CA ALA A 156 1.26 -9.21 18.31
C ALA A 156 1.02 -8.05 17.34
N ARG A 157 2.06 -7.38 16.84
CA ARG A 157 1.94 -6.29 15.87
C ARG A 157 1.08 -6.67 14.65
N ASN A 158 1.34 -7.84 14.06
CA ASN A 158 0.58 -8.31 12.90
C ASN A 158 -0.89 -8.62 13.26
N ALA A 159 -1.15 -9.17 14.46
CA ALA A 159 -2.49 -9.44 14.94
C ALA A 159 -3.27 -8.16 15.29
N TYR A 160 -2.59 -7.09 15.69
CA TYR A 160 -3.22 -5.80 16.04
C TYR A 160 -3.98 -5.16 14.87
N GLY A 161 -3.62 -5.48 13.63
CA GLY A 161 -4.42 -5.12 12.44
C GLY A 161 -5.89 -5.58 12.53
N ARG A 162 -6.20 -6.63 13.31
CA ARG A 162 -7.60 -7.00 13.59
C ARG A 162 -8.31 -6.00 14.52
N VAL A 163 -7.61 -5.40 15.49
CA VAL A 163 -8.16 -4.32 16.33
C VAL A 163 -8.44 -3.08 15.48
N LEU A 164 -7.50 -2.72 14.60
CA LEU A 164 -7.64 -1.57 13.69
C LEU A 164 -8.78 -1.76 12.68
N ALA A 165 -8.98 -2.99 12.20
CA ALA A 165 -10.10 -3.35 11.34
C ALA A 165 -11.46 -3.53 12.07
N ALA A 166 -11.58 -3.11 13.34
CA ALA A 166 -12.89 -2.93 13.96
C ALA A 166 -13.62 -1.78 13.25
N GLY A 167 -14.92 -1.95 12.99
CA GLY A 167 -15.71 -0.87 12.41
C GLY A 167 -15.89 0.30 13.38
N SER A 168 -16.77 1.25 13.02
CA SER A 168 -17.14 2.39 13.87
C SER A 168 -17.94 2.03 15.13
N SER A 169 -17.84 0.79 15.63
CA SER A 169 -18.52 0.31 16.83
C SER A 169 -17.52 0.11 17.97
N ASP A 170 -17.64 0.95 19.01
CA ASP A 170 -16.79 0.88 20.20
C ASP A 170 -16.86 -0.52 20.87
N ALA A 171 -18.05 -1.10 20.95
CA ALA A 171 -18.25 -2.44 21.52
C ALA A 171 -17.55 -3.55 20.70
N GLU A 172 -17.39 -3.38 19.39
CA GLU A 172 -16.55 -4.29 18.58
C GLU A 172 -15.07 -4.06 18.84
N ARG A 173 -14.62 -2.80 18.86
CA ARG A 173 -13.23 -2.42 19.14
C ARG A 173 -12.78 -2.96 20.49
N ASP A 174 -13.56 -2.73 21.55
CA ASP A 174 -13.31 -3.23 22.90
C ASP A 174 -13.18 -4.75 22.92
N ARG A 175 -14.09 -5.47 22.27
CA ARG A 175 -14.03 -6.93 22.17
C ARG A 175 -12.74 -7.38 21.50
N ARG A 176 -12.36 -6.78 20.35
CA ARG A 176 -11.13 -7.14 19.63
C ARG A 176 -9.86 -6.78 20.43
N VAL A 177 -9.87 -5.70 21.22
CA VAL A 177 -8.80 -5.36 22.17
C VAL A 177 -8.66 -6.44 23.25
N GLN A 178 -9.76 -6.90 23.86
CA GLN A 178 -9.70 -7.97 24.86
C GLN A 178 -9.23 -9.31 24.25
N GLU A 179 -9.73 -9.67 23.07
CA GLU A 179 -9.27 -10.86 22.32
C GLU A 179 -7.78 -10.79 22.00
N PHE A 180 -7.28 -9.62 21.58
CA PHE A 180 -5.87 -9.37 21.30
C PHE A 180 -5.00 -9.52 22.54
N LEU A 181 -5.34 -8.81 23.63
CA LEU A 181 -4.57 -8.86 24.89
C LEU A 181 -4.52 -10.28 25.46
N ALA A 182 -5.65 -10.99 25.47
CA ALA A 182 -5.72 -12.36 25.98
C ALA A 182 -4.90 -13.38 25.15
N ALA A 183 -4.67 -13.11 23.86
CA ALA A 183 -3.92 -13.99 22.97
C ALA A 183 -2.41 -13.69 22.91
N HIS A 184 -2.00 -12.44 23.15
CA HIS A 184 -0.63 -11.97 22.86
C HIS A 184 0.16 -11.46 24.07
N LEU A 185 -0.50 -11.02 25.14
CA LEU A 185 0.15 -10.42 26.31
C LEU A 185 0.63 -11.48 27.30
N VAL A 186 1.82 -11.32 27.88
CA VAL A 186 2.27 -12.20 28.96
C VAL A 186 1.48 -11.94 30.26
N PRO A 187 1.28 -12.96 31.12
CA PRO A 187 0.60 -12.78 32.40
C PRO A 187 1.29 -11.72 33.28
N GLY A 188 0.56 -10.67 33.64
CA GLY A 188 1.01 -9.60 34.54
C GLY A 188 1.70 -8.42 33.87
N ALA A 189 1.83 -8.38 32.55
CA ALA A 189 2.24 -7.16 31.83
C ALA A 189 1.10 -6.11 31.81
N ASP A 190 1.48 -4.86 31.55
CA ASP A 190 0.56 -3.72 31.52
C ASP A 190 -0.18 -3.65 30.17
N ALA A 191 -1.49 -3.88 30.20
CA ALA A 191 -2.32 -3.86 29.01
C ALA A 191 -2.39 -2.47 28.34
N GLY A 192 -2.30 -1.38 29.11
CA GLY A 192 -2.30 -0.02 28.57
C GLY A 192 -0.99 0.30 27.85
N ARG A 193 0.16 -0.05 28.46
CA ARG A 193 1.49 0.09 27.83
C ARG A 193 1.59 -0.76 26.55
N ALA A 194 1.09 -1.99 26.60
CA ALA A 194 1.03 -2.89 25.45
C ALA A 194 0.21 -2.32 24.27
N ILE A 195 -0.96 -1.73 24.52
CA ILE A 195 -1.74 -1.05 23.48
C ILE A 195 -0.99 0.20 22.97
N GLY A 196 -0.33 0.95 23.86
CA GLY A 196 0.54 2.07 23.47
C GLY A 196 1.64 1.66 22.49
N TRP A 197 2.32 0.52 22.74
CA TRP A 197 3.32 -0.02 21.80
C TRP A 197 2.73 -0.38 20.43
N MET A 198 1.50 -0.87 20.39
CA MET A 198 0.85 -1.23 19.13
C MET A 198 0.36 -0.01 18.34
N GLU A 199 -0.09 1.06 19.01
CA GLU A 199 -0.36 2.35 18.38
C GLU A 199 0.92 3.02 17.86
N ALA A 200 2.03 2.91 18.58
CA ALA A 200 3.33 3.38 18.11
C ALA A 200 3.81 2.59 16.86
N GLU A 201 3.61 1.26 16.82
CA GLU A 201 3.86 0.46 15.61
C GLU A 201 2.90 0.80 14.46
N ARG A 202 1.65 1.18 14.73
CA ARG A 202 0.70 1.62 13.69
C ARG A 202 1.21 2.88 13.01
N LEU A 203 1.50 3.94 13.77
CA LEU A 203 1.99 5.21 13.24
C LEU A 203 3.30 5.03 12.45
N ARG A 204 4.23 4.22 12.97
CA ARG A 204 5.49 3.89 12.27
C ARG A 204 5.29 3.12 10.95
N LEU A 205 4.19 2.38 10.80
CA LEU A 205 3.84 1.70 9.56
C LEU A 205 3.09 2.63 8.59
N GLU A 206 2.22 3.50 9.10
CA GLU A 206 1.49 4.52 8.32
C GLU A 206 2.47 5.52 7.69
N ALA A 207 3.51 5.93 8.42
CA ALA A 207 4.61 6.78 7.93
C ALA A 207 5.39 6.19 6.74
N TRP A 208 5.14 4.93 6.34
CA TRP A 208 5.68 4.32 5.12
C TRP A 208 4.69 4.26 3.95
N SER A 209 3.60 5.03 4.02
CA SER A 209 2.61 5.17 2.95
C SER A 209 3.22 5.73 1.67
N SER A 210 3.25 4.92 0.62
CA SER A 210 3.96 5.25 -0.64
C SER A 210 3.44 6.50 -1.38
N CYS A 211 2.25 7.00 -1.04
CA CYS A 211 1.69 8.23 -1.59
C CYS A 211 2.59 9.46 -1.34
N ALA A 212 3.33 9.46 -0.23
CA ALA A 212 4.27 10.52 0.16
C ALA A 212 5.42 10.78 -0.83
N TRP A 213 5.69 9.86 -1.76
CA TRP A 213 6.69 10.07 -2.83
C TRP A 213 6.07 10.05 -4.24
N PHE A 214 4.75 9.89 -4.36
CA PHE A 214 4.12 9.73 -5.68
C PHE A 214 4.11 11.03 -6.48
N PHE A 215 3.79 12.14 -5.80
CA PHE A 215 3.73 13.51 -6.32
C PHE A 215 5.06 14.26 -6.16
N ASP A 216 5.10 15.50 -6.66
CA ASP A 216 6.35 16.21 -6.95
C ASP A 216 6.83 17.18 -5.86
N SER A 217 5.92 17.70 -5.05
CA SER A 217 6.21 18.71 -4.02
C SER A 217 6.34 18.10 -2.63
N LEU A 218 7.28 18.62 -1.83
CA LEU A 218 7.51 18.20 -0.44
C LEU A 218 6.38 18.65 0.51
N ASP A 219 5.73 19.78 0.21
CA ASP A 219 4.71 20.43 1.05
C ASP A 219 3.29 19.86 0.89
N ARG A 220 3.12 18.85 0.04
CA ARG A 220 1.83 18.18 -0.17
C ARG A 220 1.40 17.37 1.05
N ILE A 221 0.07 17.27 1.24
CA ILE A 221 -0.54 16.59 2.39
C ILE A 221 -0.06 15.15 2.54
N GLU A 222 0.12 14.41 1.44
CA GLU A 222 0.57 13.01 1.49
C GLU A 222 2.00 12.90 2.06
N THR A 223 2.85 13.87 1.76
CA THR A 223 4.26 13.92 2.19
C THR A 223 4.40 14.47 3.62
N GLN A 224 3.59 15.48 3.98
CA GLN A 224 3.58 16.03 5.33
C GLN A 224 2.99 15.02 6.33
N GLN A 225 1.92 14.30 5.95
CA GLN A 225 1.30 13.30 6.81
C GLN A 225 2.27 12.21 7.28
N VAL A 226 3.14 11.68 6.40
CA VAL A 226 4.12 10.66 6.82
C VAL A 226 5.24 11.21 7.70
N ILE A 227 5.53 12.52 7.61
CA ILE A 227 6.47 13.20 8.50
C ILE A 227 5.82 13.33 9.88
N ASP A 228 4.59 13.83 9.95
CA ASP A 228 3.81 13.94 11.19
C ASP A 228 3.64 12.56 11.87
N GLU A 229 3.27 11.52 11.11
CA GLU A 229 3.13 10.14 11.62
C GLU A 229 4.46 9.58 12.16
N ALA A 230 5.59 9.91 11.54
CA ALA A 230 6.91 9.50 12.03
C ALA A 230 7.33 10.26 13.29
N GLU A 231 7.05 11.56 13.38
CA GLU A 231 7.30 12.37 14.57
C GLU A 231 6.45 11.88 15.76
N VAL A 232 5.14 11.72 15.57
CA VAL A 232 4.24 11.20 16.62
C VAL A 232 4.61 9.78 17.01
N ALA A 233 5.01 8.91 16.07
CA ALA A 233 5.55 7.59 16.41
C ALA A 233 6.77 7.69 17.35
N LEU A 234 7.73 8.56 17.04
CA LEU A 234 8.92 8.79 17.88
C LEU A 234 8.57 9.31 19.27
N GLU A 235 7.57 10.20 19.39
CA GLU A 235 7.06 10.68 20.68
C GLU A 235 6.50 9.52 21.51
N HIS A 236 5.60 8.71 20.95
CA HIS A 236 5.07 7.52 21.62
C HIS A 236 6.19 6.54 22.04
N TYR A 237 7.14 6.26 21.15
CA TYR A 237 8.31 5.41 21.47
C TYR A 237 9.19 6.00 22.57
N SER A 238 9.33 7.33 22.61
CA SER A 238 10.08 8.07 23.64
C SER A 238 9.40 7.98 25.01
N GLU A 239 8.08 8.19 25.07
CA GLU A 239 7.30 8.06 26.30
C GLU A 239 7.30 6.63 26.84
N LEU A 240 7.01 5.64 25.98
CA LEU A 240 6.88 4.24 26.39
C LEU A 240 8.21 3.61 26.83
N SER A 241 9.34 4.05 26.26
CA SER A 241 10.69 3.60 26.66
C SER A 241 11.34 4.45 27.75
N GLY A 242 10.83 5.66 28.00
CA GLY A 242 11.49 6.65 28.84
C GLY A 242 12.82 7.18 28.27
N ARG A 243 13.11 6.95 26.98
CA ARG A 243 14.34 7.40 26.30
C ARG A 243 14.00 8.56 25.35
N PRO A 244 14.66 9.74 25.44
CA PRO A 244 14.37 10.84 24.52
C PRO A 244 14.79 10.51 23.09
N LEU A 245 13.84 10.51 22.13
CA LEU A 245 14.08 10.22 20.71
C LEU A 245 13.99 11.46 19.82
N ASN A 246 14.71 12.51 20.19
CA ASN A 246 14.84 13.73 19.37
C ASN A 246 16.06 13.66 18.44
N GLY A 247 16.18 14.62 17.51
CA GLY A 247 17.10 14.54 16.36
C GLY A 247 18.59 14.31 16.68
N LEU A 248 19.09 14.72 17.86
CA LEU A 248 20.47 14.40 18.27
C LEU A 248 20.58 12.97 18.81
N ALA A 249 19.62 12.53 19.64
CA ALA A 249 19.63 11.19 20.23
C ALA A 249 19.41 10.09 19.18
N LEU A 250 18.65 10.37 18.10
CA LEU A 250 18.47 9.45 16.97
C LEU A 250 19.80 9.14 16.26
N ALA A 251 20.65 10.15 16.02
CA ALA A 251 21.93 9.97 15.35
C ALA A 251 22.89 9.06 16.14
N ASP A 252 22.94 9.22 17.47
CA ASP A 252 23.75 8.37 18.35
C ASP A 252 23.24 6.91 18.36
N LEU A 253 21.92 6.69 18.32
CA LEU A 253 21.32 5.35 18.32
C LEU A 253 21.53 4.57 17.01
N VAL A 254 21.74 5.26 15.88
CA VAL A 254 22.14 4.62 14.60
C VAL A 254 23.59 4.15 14.64
N ALA A 255 24.47 4.85 15.36
CA ALA A 255 25.89 4.55 15.45
C ALA A 255 26.23 3.41 16.46
N SER A 256 25.25 2.97 17.24
CA SER A 256 25.37 1.91 18.27
C SER A 256 24.86 0.54 17.81
#